data_AF-A0ABC8R4C3-F1
#
_entry.id   AF-A0ABC8R4C3-F1
#
_cell.length_a   1.000
_cell.length_b   1.000
_cell.length_c   1.000
_cell.angle_alpha   90.00
_cell.angle_beta   90.00
_cell.angle_gamma   90.00
#
_symmetry.space_group_name_H-M   'P 1'
#
loop_
_entity.id
_entity.type
_entity.pdbx_description
1 polymer ?
#
loop_
_entity_poly.entity_id
_entity_poly.type
_entity_poly.pdbx_seq_one_letter_code
_entity_poly.pdbx_strand_id
1 'polypeptide(L)'
;MISLDGEYDQNISSYPIIPSDFFGDMESSWKGRVKRIHLEEAFAEVEKAAEALSLAVTEDFLPIVSRIKATIAPFGGPRGEILYAREHEAVWFKGKRFAPTVWAGTPGEEQIKQLRPAVDSKGKKVGEEWFTTPKVEDALARYHEAGAKVKARVLELLRELSAELQIKINVLVFASMVLVIAKALFAHDIKPLDRVDGMIINGLSPYWFDVAQGSAVQNTVDMRSLFLLTGPNGGGKSSLLRSICAAALLGICGFMVPAESAMIPHFDSIMLHMKSYDSPADGKSSFQMKYAEEQKQQRGHVLPVVL
;
A
#
# COMPACT_ATOMS: atom_id res chain seq x y z
N MET A 1 -16.24 12.71 4.73
CA MET A 1 -16.21 12.10 3.39
C MET A 1 -15.62 10.71 3.41
N ILE A 2 -14.33 10.54 3.76
CA ILE A 2 -13.71 9.21 3.91
C ILE A 2 -14.27 8.53 5.18
N SER A 3 -14.53 7.23 5.10
CA SER A 3 -14.93 6.41 6.27
C SER A 3 -13.70 6.05 7.12
N LEU A 4 -13.89 5.91 8.43
CA LEU A 4 -12.84 5.56 9.38
C LEU A 4 -13.10 4.15 9.93
N ASP A 5 -12.05 3.43 10.30
CA ASP A 5 -12.16 2.09 10.85
C ASP A 5 -13.09 2.07 12.09
N GLY A 6 -14.08 1.17 12.09
CA GLY A 6 -15.03 0.98 13.19
C GLY A 6 -16.45 1.53 12.96
N GLU A 7 -16.75 2.08 11.78
CA GLU A 7 -18.12 2.45 11.40
C GLU A 7 -18.97 1.20 11.05
N TYR A 8 -19.94 0.84 11.91
CA TYR A 8 -20.78 -0.37 11.78
C TYR A 8 -21.70 -0.40 10.55
N ASP A 9 -21.94 0.75 9.92
CA ASP A 9 -22.80 0.91 8.74
C ASP A 9 -22.08 0.61 7.41
N GLN A 10 -20.81 0.19 7.47
CA GLN A 10 -19.97 -0.15 6.33
C GLN A 10 -19.68 -1.66 6.19
N ASN A 11 -20.36 -2.50 6.96
CA ASN A 11 -20.14 -3.94 6.93
C ASN A 11 -20.49 -4.54 5.56
N ILE A 12 -19.66 -5.48 5.10
CA ILE A 12 -19.93 -6.28 3.90
C ILE A 12 -21.22 -7.06 4.11
N SER A 13 -22.06 -7.12 3.08
CA SER A 13 -23.31 -7.88 3.11
C SER A 13 -23.04 -9.35 3.45
N SER A 14 -23.91 -9.97 4.25
CA SER A 14 -23.75 -11.37 4.64
C SER A 14 -25.11 -12.02 4.84
N TYR A 15 -25.33 -13.13 4.15
CA TYR A 15 -26.55 -13.91 4.22
C TYR A 15 -26.21 -15.39 4.40
N PRO A 16 -26.83 -16.13 5.34
CA PRO A 16 -26.43 -17.50 5.67
C PRO A 16 -26.41 -18.50 4.51
N ILE A 17 -27.22 -18.25 3.47
CA ILE A 17 -27.38 -19.17 2.33
C ILE A 17 -26.36 -18.93 1.21
N ILE A 18 -25.75 -17.74 1.18
CA ILE A 18 -24.77 -17.35 0.17
C ILE A 18 -23.37 -17.45 0.80
N PRO A 19 -22.39 -18.09 0.12
CA PRO A 19 -21.02 -18.14 0.61
C PRO A 19 -20.49 -16.74 0.94
N SER A 20 -19.90 -16.55 2.13
CA SER A 20 -19.41 -15.25 2.62
C SER A 20 -18.43 -14.56 1.68
N ASP A 21 -17.63 -15.37 0.98
CA ASP A 21 -16.61 -14.89 0.04
C ASP A 21 -17.22 -14.14 -1.15
N PHE A 22 -18.48 -14.42 -1.50
CA PHE A 22 -19.17 -13.76 -2.62
C PHE A 22 -19.26 -12.26 -2.39
N PHE A 23 -19.92 -11.83 -1.31
CA PHE A 23 -20.05 -10.41 -0.99
C PHE A 23 -18.70 -9.76 -0.68
N GLY A 24 -17.76 -10.53 -0.12
CA GLY A 24 -16.38 -10.10 0.07
C GLY A 24 -15.73 -9.63 -1.24
N ASP A 25 -15.78 -10.48 -2.27
CA ASP A 25 -15.22 -10.16 -3.59
C ASP A 25 -15.98 -9.00 -4.27
N MET A 26 -17.31 -8.96 -4.14
CA MET A 26 -18.16 -7.96 -4.81
C MET A 26 -18.08 -6.56 -4.20
N GLU A 27 -17.97 -6.46 -2.87
CA GLU A 27 -18.15 -5.20 -2.15
C GLU A 27 -16.83 -4.58 -1.64
N SER A 28 -15.78 -5.38 -1.41
CA SER A 28 -14.51 -4.93 -0.80
C SER A 28 -13.79 -3.81 -1.56
N SER A 29 -14.01 -3.70 -2.87
CA SER A 29 -13.36 -2.67 -3.69
C SER A 29 -13.88 -1.25 -3.42
N TRP A 30 -15.10 -1.10 -2.90
CA TRP A 30 -15.76 0.21 -2.73
C TRP A 30 -16.38 0.45 -1.35
N LYS A 31 -16.78 -0.60 -0.63
CA LYS A 31 -17.39 -0.48 0.71
C LYS A 31 -16.35 -0.05 1.73
N GLY A 32 -16.72 0.82 2.67
CA GLY A 32 -15.79 1.41 3.65
C GLY A 32 -14.84 2.48 3.09
N ARG A 33 -14.98 2.91 1.83
CA ARG A 33 -14.13 3.99 1.25
C ARG A 33 -14.68 5.39 1.52
N VAL A 34 -16.00 5.53 1.53
CA VAL A 34 -16.71 6.80 1.69
C VAL A 34 -17.83 6.57 2.71
N LYS A 35 -18.11 7.57 3.56
CA LYS A 35 -19.20 7.48 4.54
C LYS A 35 -20.54 7.32 3.83
N ARG A 36 -21.38 6.42 4.35
CA ARG A 36 -22.70 6.09 3.81
C ARG A 36 -23.57 7.31 3.55
N ILE A 37 -23.52 8.31 4.43
CA ILE A 37 -24.28 9.57 4.34
C ILE A 37 -24.11 10.30 3.00
N HIS A 38 -23.00 10.08 2.28
CA HIS A 38 -22.74 10.74 1.00
C HIS A 38 -23.33 9.99 -0.20
N LEU A 39 -23.76 8.73 -0.02
CA LEU A 39 -24.25 7.83 -1.07
C LEU A 39 -25.39 6.93 -0.56
N GLU A 40 -26.23 7.44 0.34
CA GLU A 40 -27.21 6.63 1.07
C GLU A 40 -28.16 5.85 0.15
N GLU A 41 -28.69 6.51 -0.87
CA GLU A 41 -29.58 5.89 -1.88
C GLU A 41 -28.88 4.74 -2.61
N ALA A 42 -27.62 4.95 -3.03
CA ALA A 42 -26.87 3.97 -3.80
C ALA A 42 -26.51 2.75 -2.93
N PHE A 43 -26.12 2.96 -1.67
CA PHE A 43 -25.92 1.87 -0.71
C PHE A 43 -27.21 1.09 -0.43
N ALA A 44 -28.33 1.79 -0.26
CA ALA A 44 -29.63 1.15 -0.04
C ALA A 44 -30.10 0.33 -1.25
N GLU A 45 -29.81 0.77 -2.48
CA GLU A 45 -30.07 0.00 -3.69
C GLU A 45 -29.30 -1.34 -3.70
N VAL A 46 -28.01 -1.33 -3.34
CA VAL A 46 -27.20 -2.55 -3.25
C VAL A 46 -27.73 -3.49 -2.17
N GLU A 47 -28.07 -2.98 -0.99
CA GLU A 47 -28.62 -3.79 0.10
C GLU A 47 -29.95 -4.44 -0.30
N LYS A 48 -30.84 -3.68 -0.92
CA LYS A 48 -32.10 -4.21 -1.44
C LYS A 48 -31.89 -5.28 -2.52
N ALA A 49 -30.90 -5.09 -3.40
CA ALA A 49 -30.58 -6.07 -4.42
C ALA A 49 -29.92 -7.34 -3.83
N ALA A 50 -29.08 -7.19 -2.80
CA ALA A 50 -28.47 -8.30 -2.07
C ALA A 50 -29.52 -9.13 -1.32
N GLU A 51 -30.48 -8.47 -0.67
CA GLU A 51 -31.61 -9.12 -0.03
C GLU A 51 -32.47 -9.89 -1.04
N ALA A 52 -32.78 -9.27 -2.19
CA ALA A 52 -33.52 -9.91 -3.27
C ALA A 52 -32.78 -11.14 -3.84
N LEU A 53 -31.45 -11.07 -3.98
CA LEU A 53 -30.62 -12.20 -4.38
C LEU A 53 -30.65 -13.33 -3.35
N SER A 54 -30.49 -13.00 -2.06
CA SER A 54 -30.58 -13.97 -0.97
C SER A 54 -31.95 -14.66 -0.94
N LEU A 55 -33.03 -13.91 -1.12
CA LEU A 55 -34.39 -14.45 -1.19
C LEU A 55 -34.56 -15.38 -2.40
N ALA A 56 -34.10 -14.97 -3.59
CA ALA A 56 -34.16 -15.80 -4.79
C ALA A 56 -33.39 -17.12 -4.63
N VAL A 57 -32.16 -17.06 -4.11
CA VAL A 57 -31.33 -18.24 -3.82
C VAL A 57 -32.00 -19.15 -2.77
N THR A 58 -32.61 -18.55 -1.74
CA THR A 58 -33.33 -19.29 -0.70
C THR A 58 -34.54 -20.03 -1.28
N GLU A 59 -35.41 -19.33 -2.01
CA GLU A 59 -36.65 -19.92 -2.51
C GLU A 59 -36.40 -20.99 -3.60
N ASP A 60 -35.37 -20.81 -4.42
CA ASP A 60 -35.14 -21.67 -5.58
C ASP A 60 -34.17 -22.83 -5.27
N PHE A 61 -33.13 -22.62 -4.44
CA PHE A 61 -32.12 -23.66 -4.18
C PHE A 61 -32.28 -24.36 -2.81
N LEU A 62 -32.76 -23.69 -1.77
CA LEU A 62 -32.84 -24.28 -0.42
C LEU A 62 -33.75 -25.51 -0.33
N PRO A 63 -34.93 -25.57 -1.01
CA PRO A 63 -35.76 -26.77 -1.02
C PRO A 63 -35.04 -27.98 -1.61
N ILE A 64 -34.22 -27.75 -2.65
CA ILE A 64 -33.44 -28.78 -3.33
C ILE A 64 -32.34 -29.30 -2.40
N VAL A 65 -31.54 -28.41 -1.80
CA VAL A 65 -30.45 -28.76 -0.89
C VAL A 65 -30.95 -29.50 0.35
N SER A 66 -32.03 -29.00 0.96
CA SER A 66 -32.59 -29.57 2.19
C SER A 66 -33.04 -31.02 1.98
N ARG A 67 -33.65 -31.31 0.84
CA ARG A 67 -34.05 -32.66 0.50
C ARG A 67 -32.87 -33.57 0.20
N ILE A 68 -31.87 -33.09 -0.52
CA ILE A 68 -30.66 -33.87 -0.80
C ILE A 68 -30.05 -34.34 0.52
N LYS A 69 -29.87 -33.42 1.47
CA LYS A 69 -29.37 -33.72 2.82
C LYS A 69 -30.21 -34.77 3.55
N ALA A 70 -31.53 -34.74 3.41
CA ALA A 70 -32.43 -35.73 4.00
C ALA A 70 -32.38 -37.12 3.33
N THR A 71 -31.91 -37.21 2.08
CA THR A 71 -31.95 -38.44 1.25
C THR A 71 -30.57 -39.12 1.11
N ILE A 72 -29.52 -38.61 1.76
CA ILE A 72 -28.15 -39.14 1.60
C ILE A 72 -28.07 -40.56 2.16
N ALA A 73 -28.00 -41.54 1.26
CA ALA A 73 -27.64 -42.92 1.58
C ALA A 73 -26.11 -43.02 1.82
N PRO A 74 -25.65 -43.91 2.72
CA PRO A 74 -24.24 -44.03 3.12
C PRO A 74 -23.25 -44.37 1.97
N PHE A 75 -23.72 -44.76 0.78
CA PHE A 75 -22.88 -45.24 -0.34
C PHE A 75 -23.01 -44.44 -1.66
N GLY A 76 -23.38 -43.16 -1.63
CA GLY A 76 -23.21 -42.25 -2.78
C GLY A 76 -24.50 -41.83 -3.50
N GLY A 77 -25.34 -41.08 -2.80
CA GLY A 77 -26.53 -40.41 -3.36
C GLY A 77 -26.22 -39.10 -4.12
N PRO A 78 -27.25 -38.44 -4.68
CA PRO A 78 -27.10 -37.12 -5.28
C PRO A 78 -26.49 -36.13 -4.27
N ARG A 79 -25.58 -35.29 -4.73
CA ARG A 79 -25.00 -34.18 -3.95
C ARG A 79 -25.36 -32.88 -4.63
N GLY A 80 -25.72 -31.88 -3.83
CA GLY A 80 -26.09 -30.55 -4.31
C GLY A 80 -25.78 -29.51 -3.26
N GLU A 81 -25.04 -28.48 -3.65
CA GLU A 81 -24.55 -27.42 -2.78
C GLU A 81 -24.70 -26.07 -3.49
N ILE A 82 -24.96 -25.02 -2.72
CA ILE A 82 -24.94 -23.65 -3.22
C ILE A 82 -23.50 -23.17 -3.11
N LEU A 83 -22.91 -22.83 -4.25
CA LEU A 83 -21.50 -22.48 -4.34
C LEU A 83 -21.33 -21.16 -5.10
N TYR A 84 -20.26 -20.46 -4.73
CA TYR A 84 -19.83 -19.26 -5.42
C TYR A 84 -18.88 -19.64 -6.55
N ALA A 85 -19.33 -19.44 -7.79
CA ALA A 85 -18.52 -19.57 -8.99
C ALA A 85 -17.74 -18.27 -9.24
N ARG A 86 -16.57 -18.16 -8.60
CA ARG A 86 -15.70 -16.96 -8.61
C ARG A 86 -15.42 -16.41 -10.02
N GLU A 87 -15.08 -17.27 -10.97
CA GLU A 87 -14.77 -16.87 -12.36
C GLU A 87 -15.95 -16.20 -13.09
N HIS A 88 -17.17 -16.44 -12.61
CA HIS A 88 -18.40 -15.91 -13.19
C HIS A 88 -19.10 -14.92 -12.27
N GLU A 89 -18.49 -14.59 -11.13
CA GLU A 89 -19.05 -13.67 -10.14
C GLU A 89 -20.51 -14.04 -9.77
N ALA A 90 -20.79 -15.35 -9.64
CA ALA A 90 -22.15 -15.86 -9.57
C ALA A 90 -22.36 -16.90 -8.45
N VAL A 91 -23.54 -16.87 -7.83
CA VAL A 91 -23.96 -17.88 -6.86
C VAL A 91 -24.87 -18.88 -7.56
N TRP A 92 -24.40 -20.12 -7.68
CA TRP A 92 -25.09 -21.17 -8.43
C TRP A 92 -25.27 -22.43 -7.59
N PHE A 93 -26.23 -23.25 -8.00
CA PHE A 93 -26.40 -24.59 -7.48
C PHE A 93 -25.49 -25.55 -8.24
N LYS A 94 -24.60 -26.24 -7.53
CA LYS A 94 -23.77 -27.29 -8.11
C LYS A 94 -24.29 -28.66 -7.70
N GLY A 95 -24.58 -29.54 -8.65
CA GLY A 95 -25.03 -30.88 -8.33
C GLY A 95 -24.99 -31.91 -9.46
N LYS A 96 -24.94 -33.20 -9.09
CA LYS A 96 -24.98 -34.36 -10.00
C LYS A 96 -26.35 -35.05 -10.00
N ARG A 97 -26.80 -35.52 -11.17
CA ARG A 97 -28.02 -36.35 -11.38
C ARG A 97 -29.35 -35.67 -11.02
N PHE A 98 -29.52 -34.42 -11.45
CA PHE A 98 -30.78 -33.69 -11.35
C PHE A 98 -31.57 -33.82 -12.65
N ALA A 99 -32.36 -34.90 -12.77
CA ALA A 99 -33.26 -35.14 -13.90
C ALA A 99 -34.72 -35.12 -13.41
N PRO A 100 -35.66 -34.42 -14.08
CA PRO A 100 -37.04 -34.23 -13.61
C PRO A 100 -37.79 -35.53 -13.28
N THR A 101 -37.51 -36.61 -14.01
CA THR A 101 -38.16 -37.92 -13.84
C THR A 101 -37.91 -38.59 -12.49
N VAL A 102 -36.81 -38.25 -11.79
CA VAL A 102 -36.47 -38.83 -10.48
C VAL A 102 -37.19 -38.12 -9.32
N TRP A 103 -37.80 -36.96 -9.57
CA TRP A 103 -38.26 -36.04 -8.51
C TRP A 103 -39.77 -35.72 -8.55
N ALA A 104 -40.58 -36.49 -9.29
CA ALA A 104 -42.02 -36.28 -9.38
C ALA A 104 -42.76 -36.55 -8.05
N GLY A 105 -43.74 -35.70 -7.70
CA GLY A 105 -44.65 -35.82 -6.56
C GLY A 105 -44.08 -35.38 -5.21
N THR A 106 -43.06 -34.52 -5.17
CA THR A 106 -42.26 -34.32 -3.94
C THR A 106 -41.76 -32.88 -3.71
N PRO A 107 -41.47 -32.46 -2.46
CA PRO A 107 -41.00 -31.10 -2.17
C PRO A 107 -39.70 -30.78 -2.92
N GLY A 108 -39.63 -29.60 -3.56
CA GLY A 108 -38.51 -29.19 -4.40
C GLY A 108 -38.64 -29.57 -5.90
N GLU A 109 -39.68 -30.32 -6.30
CA GLU A 109 -39.90 -30.70 -7.70
C GLU A 109 -40.05 -29.49 -8.63
N GLU A 110 -40.88 -28.53 -8.25
CA GLU A 110 -41.12 -27.33 -9.05
C GLU A 110 -39.83 -26.50 -9.21
N GLN A 111 -39.02 -26.42 -8.17
CA GLN A 111 -37.71 -25.77 -8.23
C GLN A 111 -36.75 -26.52 -9.16
N ILE A 112 -36.71 -27.86 -9.12
CA ILE A 112 -35.87 -28.67 -10.01
C ILE A 112 -36.29 -28.51 -11.47
N LYS A 113 -37.59 -28.38 -11.76
CA LYS A 113 -38.08 -28.09 -13.12
C LYS A 113 -37.64 -26.72 -13.63
N GLN A 114 -37.39 -25.77 -12.74
CA GLN A 114 -36.93 -24.42 -13.09
C GLN A 114 -35.41 -24.33 -13.25
N LEU A 115 -34.64 -25.34 -12.82
CA LEU A 115 -33.19 -25.35 -12.99
C LEU A 115 -32.82 -25.34 -14.47
N ARG A 116 -31.94 -24.41 -14.81
CA ARG A 116 -31.29 -24.29 -16.12
C ARG A 116 -29.79 -24.46 -15.95
N PRO A 117 -29.09 -25.02 -16.95
CA PRO A 117 -27.63 -25.02 -16.93
C PRO A 117 -27.10 -23.59 -16.78
N ALA A 118 -26.14 -23.39 -15.88
CA ALA A 118 -25.45 -22.12 -15.77
C ALA A 118 -24.64 -21.85 -17.05
N VAL A 119 -24.63 -20.60 -17.50
CA VAL A 119 -23.92 -20.16 -18.70
C VAL A 119 -22.89 -19.11 -18.35
N ASP A 120 -21.81 -19.05 -19.14
CA ASP A 120 -20.83 -17.98 -19.08
C ASP A 120 -21.38 -16.69 -19.74
N SER A 121 -20.58 -15.62 -19.71
CA SER A 121 -20.91 -14.33 -20.34
C SER A 121 -21.12 -14.40 -21.86
N LYS A 122 -20.73 -15.50 -22.51
CA LYS A 122 -20.93 -15.76 -23.95
C LYS A 122 -22.12 -16.68 -24.21
N GLY A 123 -22.89 -17.04 -23.18
CA GLY A 123 -24.03 -17.95 -23.28
C GLY A 123 -23.64 -19.42 -23.41
N LYS A 124 -22.37 -19.78 -23.18
CA LYS A 124 -21.91 -21.17 -23.23
C LYS A 124 -22.07 -21.81 -21.86
N LYS A 125 -22.64 -23.02 -21.84
CA LYS A 125 -22.84 -23.81 -20.63
C LYS A 125 -21.53 -24.04 -19.86
N VAL A 126 -21.54 -23.78 -18.56
CA VAL A 126 -20.41 -23.95 -17.64
C VAL A 126 -20.47 -25.34 -17.03
N GLY A 127 -19.90 -26.32 -17.72
CA GLY A 127 -19.89 -27.72 -17.25
C GLY A 127 -21.29 -28.33 -17.11
N GLU A 128 -21.34 -29.58 -16.64
CA GLU A 128 -22.60 -30.35 -16.58
C GLU A 128 -23.30 -30.31 -15.21
N GLU A 129 -22.64 -29.70 -14.22
CA GLU A 129 -23.06 -29.76 -12.81
C GLU A 129 -23.53 -28.41 -12.27
N TRP A 130 -23.39 -27.32 -13.02
CA TRP A 130 -23.77 -25.99 -12.57
C TRP A 130 -25.14 -25.61 -13.10
N PHE A 131 -25.99 -25.16 -12.18
CA PHE A 131 -27.36 -24.78 -12.47
C PHE A 131 -27.72 -23.45 -11.82
N THR A 132 -28.65 -22.77 -12.45
CA THR A 132 -29.25 -21.53 -11.97
C THR A 132 -30.76 -21.53 -12.29
N THR A 133 -31.48 -20.51 -11.87
CA THR A 133 -32.87 -20.26 -12.29
C THR A 133 -32.98 -18.85 -12.89
N PRO A 134 -34.00 -18.58 -13.73
CA PRO A 134 -34.21 -17.23 -14.26
C PRO A 134 -34.31 -16.17 -13.18
N LYS A 135 -34.92 -16.52 -12.04
CA LYS A 135 -35.11 -15.62 -10.91
C LYS A 135 -33.79 -15.29 -10.20
N VAL A 136 -32.92 -16.28 -10.00
CA VAL A 136 -31.58 -16.07 -9.44
C VAL A 136 -30.70 -15.27 -10.42
N GLU A 137 -30.77 -15.57 -11.72
CA GLU A 137 -30.07 -14.79 -12.76
C GLU A 137 -30.51 -13.31 -12.76
N ASP A 138 -31.81 -13.05 -12.75
CA ASP A 138 -32.36 -11.69 -12.73
C ASP A 138 -31.96 -10.94 -11.45
N ALA A 139 -32.02 -11.60 -10.29
CA ALA A 139 -31.63 -10.99 -9.01
C ALA A 139 -30.12 -10.70 -8.95
N LEU A 140 -29.30 -11.62 -9.46
CA LEU A 140 -27.85 -11.45 -9.53
C LEU A 140 -27.47 -10.32 -10.49
N ALA A 141 -28.13 -10.21 -11.64
CA ALA A 141 -27.92 -9.11 -12.59
C ALA A 141 -28.23 -7.74 -11.95
N ARG A 142 -29.35 -7.63 -11.24
CA ARG A 142 -29.71 -6.39 -10.49
C ARG A 142 -28.70 -6.06 -9.41
N TYR A 143 -28.19 -7.06 -8.69
CA TYR A 143 -27.15 -6.86 -7.68
C TYR A 143 -25.85 -6.34 -8.31
N HIS A 144 -25.41 -6.94 -9.41
CA HIS A 144 -24.23 -6.49 -10.15
C HIS A 144 -24.37 -5.06 -10.68
N GLU A 145 -25.54 -4.72 -11.23
CA GLU A 145 -25.83 -3.37 -11.71
C GLU A 145 -25.77 -2.34 -10.57
N ALA A 146 -26.42 -2.62 -9.44
CA ALA A 146 -26.38 -1.76 -8.26
C ALA A 146 -24.94 -1.60 -7.71
N GLY A 147 -24.18 -2.70 -7.64
CA GLY A 147 -22.79 -2.70 -7.20
C GLY A 147 -21.88 -1.87 -8.11
N ALA A 148 -22.04 -2.01 -9.43
CA ALA A 148 -21.30 -1.22 -10.41
C ALA A 148 -21.62 0.28 -10.29
N LYS A 149 -22.90 0.64 -10.08
CA LYS A 149 -23.35 2.01 -9.87
C LYS A 149 -22.74 2.64 -8.62
N VAL A 150 -22.79 1.96 -7.47
CA VAL A 150 -22.16 2.45 -6.23
C VAL A 150 -20.66 2.61 -6.41
N LYS A 151 -19.98 1.61 -6.97
CA LYS A 151 -18.53 1.66 -7.21
C LYS A 151 -18.12 2.87 -8.05
N ALA A 152 -18.89 3.17 -9.11
CA ALA A 152 -18.65 4.34 -9.94
C ALA A 152 -18.82 5.66 -9.15
N ARG A 153 -19.89 5.77 -8.34
CA ARG A 153 -20.16 6.97 -7.53
C ARG A 153 -19.14 7.17 -6.42
N VAL A 154 -18.68 6.10 -5.77
CA VAL A 154 -17.59 6.15 -4.79
C VAL A 154 -16.31 6.68 -5.45
N LEU A 155 -15.98 6.17 -6.64
CA LEU A 155 -14.78 6.60 -7.36
C LEU A 155 -14.84 8.07 -7.79
N GLU A 156 -16.01 8.54 -8.23
CA GLU A 156 -16.27 9.94 -8.58
C GLU A 156 -16.03 10.87 -7.38
N LEU A 157 -16.67 10.58 -6.24
CA LEU A 157 -16.49 11.32 -5.00
C LEU A 157 -15.03 11.37 -4.53
N LEU A 158 -14.31 10.24 -4.59
CA LEU A 158 -12.90 10.20 -4.20
C LEU A 158 -12.01 11.02 -5.15
N ARG A 159 -12.32 11.05 -6.45
CA ARG A 159 -11.58 11.87 -7.43
C ARG A 159 -11.82 13.35 -7.22
N GLU A 160 -13.05 13.76 -6.94
CA GLU A 160 -13.39 15.14 -6.61
C GLU A 160 -12.64 15.60 -5.35
N LEU A 161 -12.68 14.79 -4.28
CA LEU A 161 -11.93 15.08 -3.06
C LEU A 161 -10.43 15.18 -3.31
N SER A 162 -9.88 14.27 -4.12
CA SER A 162 -8.47 14.31 -4.50
C SER A 162 -8.11 15.61 -5.22
N ALA A 163 -8.96 16.07 -6.15
CA ALA A 163 -8.74 17.31 -6.89
C ALA A 163 -8.79 18.54 -5.97
N GLU A 164 -9.74 18.59 -5.03
CA GLU A 164 -9.82 19.65 -4.04
C GLU A 164 -8.62 19.70 -3.09
N LEU A 165 -8.13 18.53 -2.68
CA LEU A 165 -6.97 18.42 -1.79
C LEU A 165 -5.65 18.73 -2.51
N GLN A 166 -5.54 18.41 -3.80
CA GLN A 166 -4.31 18.61 -4.58
C GLN A 166 -3.81 20.05 -4.53
N ILE A 167 -4.71 21.03 -4.55
CA ILE A 167 -4.37 22.46 -4.47
C ILE A 167 -3.73 22.81 -3.10
N LYS A 168 -4.12 22.10 -2.03
CA LYS A 168 -3.66 22.35 -0.66
C LYS A 168 -2.37 21.61 -0.31
N ILE A 169 -2.02 20.56 -1.05
CA ILE A 169 -0.81 19.75 -0.79
C ILE A 169 0.45 20.62 -0.84
N ASN A 170 0.59 21.48 -1.85
CA ASN A 170 1.77 22.35 -1.97
C ASN A 170 1.91 23.29 -0.77
N VAL A 171 0.80 23.82 -0.26
CA VAL A 171 0.79 24.67 0.95
C VAL A 171 1.22 23.86 2.18
N LEU A 172 0.72 22.63 2.33
CA LEU A 172 1.08 21.75 3.44
C LEU A 172 2.58 21.37 3.40
N VAL A 173 3.09 20.99 2.23
CA VAL A 173 4.50 20.65 2.02
C VAL A 173 5.36 21.87 2.34
N PHE A 174 5.01 23.04 1.80
CA PHE A 174 5.72 24.27 2.08
C PHE A 174 5.71 24.62 3.57
N ALA A 175 4.55 24.58 4.23
CA ALA A 175 4.44 24.84 5.66
C ALA A 175 5.26 23.86 6.50
N SER A 176 5.30 22.57 6.12
CA SER A 176 6.11 21.56 6.80
C SER A 176 7.61 21.86 6.64
N MET A 177 8.03 22.26 5.44
CA MET A 177 9.42 22.62 5.17
C MET A 177 9.84 23.87 5.94
N VAL A 178 9.01 24.91 5.93
CA VAL A 178 9.23 26.13 6.71
C VAL A 178 9.26 25.83 8.21
N LEU A 179 8.42 24.95 8.72
CA LEU A 179 8.46 24.54 10.13
C LEU A 179 9.78 23.84 10.49
N VAL A 180 10.26 22.95 9.63
CA VAL A 180 11.56 22.28 9.81
C VAL A 180 12.70 23.31 9.78
N ILE A 181 12.69 24.23 8.83
CA ILE A 181 13.68 25.31 8.73
C ILE A 181 13.59 26.22 9.96
N ALA A 182 12.40 26.66 10.37
CA ALA A 182 12.21 27.52 11.53
C ALA A 182 12.70 26.85 12.81
N LYS A 183 12.40 25.55 13.03
CA LYS A 183 12.95 24.80 14.16
C LYS A 183 14.46 24.75 14.13
N ALA A 184 15.07 24.60 12.95
CA ALA A 184 16.52 24.65 12.80
C ALA A 184 17.06 26.05 13.14
N LEU A 185 16.45 27.12 12.63
CA LEU A 185 16.84 28.51 12.88
C LEU A 185 16.71 28.89 14.37
N PHE A 186 15.60 28.54 15.03
CA PHE A 186 15.38 28.86 16.46
C PHE A 186 16.24 28.03 17.41
N ALA A 187 16.73 26.86 16.97
CA ALA A 187 17.70 26.08 17.73
C ALA A 187 19.13 26.67 17.63
N HIS A 188 19.35 27.65 16.75
CA HIS A 188 20.66 28.29 16.54
C HIS A 188 20.70 29.74 17.03
N ASP A 189 21.81 30.12 17.65
CA ASP A 189 22.22 31.53 17.78
C ASP A 189 23.01 31.90 16.52
N ILE A 190 22.31 32.08 15.38
CA ILE A 190 22.94 32.36 14.08
C ILE A 190 23.48 33.79 14.09
N LYS A 191 24.74 33.95 14.47
CA LYS A 191 25.48 35.18 14.17
C LYS A 191 25.82 35.17 12.67
N PRO A 192 25.66 36.31 11.96
CA PRO A 192 26.07 36.39 10.56
C PRO A 192 27.54 35.99 10.46
N LEU A 193 27.82 35.03 9.57
CA LEU A 193 29.18 34.57 9.30
C LEU A 193 29.98 35.74 8.71
N ASP A 194 30.83 36.36 9.53
CA ASP A 194 32.05 36.94 8.99
C ASP A 194 32.80 35.82 8.25
N ARG A 195 33.58 36.16 7.21
CA ARG A 195 34.45 35.20 6.54
C ARG A 195 35.41 34.59 7.57
N VAL A 196 35.05 33.44 8.12
CA VAL A 196 35.92 32.70 9.02
C VAL A 196 36.95 31.95 8.18
N ASP A 197 38.21 32.22 8.47
CA ASP A 197 39.35 31.55 7.83
C ASP A 197 39.60 30.20 8.53
N GLY A 198 38.72 29.22 8.27
CA GLY A 198 38.83 27.85 8.78
C GLY A 198 37.55 27.29 9.43
N MET A 199 37.56 25.98 9.64
CA MET A 199 36.50 25.16 10.21
C MET A 199 36.93 24.63 11.59
N ILE A 200 36.22 25.03 12.64
CA ILE A 200 36.48 24.59 14.02
C ILE A 200 35.23 23.86 14.54
N ILE A 201 35.37 22.60 14.96
CA ILE A 201 34.31 21.83 15.59
C ILE A 201 34.86 21.20 16.88
N ASN A 202 34.23 21.51 18.01
CA ASN A 202 34.55 20.90 19.30
C ASN A 202 33.51 19.85 19.68
N GLY A 203 33.95 18.69 20.15
CA GLY A 203 33.06 17.66 20.65
C GLY A 203 32.25 16.94 19.56
N LEU A 204 32.78 16.83 18.33
CA LEU A 204 32.12 16.19 17.20
C LEU A 204 31.84 14.71 17.49
N SER A 205 30.56 14.35 17.49
CA SER A 205 30.10 12.96 17.56
C SER A 205 29.65 12.47 16.19
N PRO A 206 30.00 11.24 15.78
CA PRO A 206 29.51 10.67 14.53
C PRO A 206 27.98 10.59 14.49
N TYR A 207 27.37 11.08 13.41
CA TYR A 207 25.90 11.19 13.29
C TYR A 207 25.15 9.85 13.35
N TRP A 208 25.85 8.73 13.09
CA TRP A 208 25.27 7.38 13.09
C TRP A 208 25.51 6.62 14.39
N PHE A 209 26.18 7.23 15.38
CA PHE A 209 26.33 6.65 16.71
C PHE A 209 25.26 7.21 17.64
N ASP A 210 24.61 6.30 18.38
CA ASP A 210 23.67 6.67 19.41
C ASP A 210 24.42 7.23 20.62
N VAL A 211 24.21 8.51 20.90
CA VAL A 211 24.80 9.20 22.06
C VAL A 211 24.36 8.55 23.38
N ALA A 212 23.15 7.94 23.41
CA ALA A 212 22.64 7.25 24.59
C ALA A 212 23.33 5.91 24.88
N GLN A 213 24.02 5.32 23.89
CA GLN A 213 24.78 4.08 24.06
C GLN A 213 26.22 4.29 24.53
N GLY A 214 26.65 5.53 24.78
CA GLY A 214 27.88 5.85 25.52
C GLY A 214 29.20 5.40 24.88
N SER A 215 29.20 5.00 23.60
CA SER A 215 30.37 4.37 22.95
C SER A 215 31.10 5.28 21.95
N ALA A 216 30.56 6.46 21.64
CA ALA A 216 31.16 7.37 20.67
C ALA A 216 32.21 8.29 21.32
N VAL A 217 33.45 8.20 20.85
CA VAL A 217 34.51 9.15 21.22
C VAL A 217 34.28 10.45 20.47
N GLN A 218 34.09 11.56 21.20
CA GLN A 218 33.99 12.89 20.64
C GLN A 218 35.35 13.39 20.13
N ASN A 219 35.36 14.10 19.01
CA ASN A 219 36.58 14.60 18.37
C ASN A 219 36.57 16.12 18.23
N THR A 220 37.74 16.74 18.36
CA THR A 220 37.93 18.16 18.03
C THR A 220 38.61 18.29 16.68
N VAL A 221 38.12 19.20 15.87
CA VAL A 221 38.55 19.46 14.49
C VAL A 221 38.85 20.95 14.39
N ASP A 222 40.09 21.31 14.09
CA ASP A 222 40.50 22.69 13.75
C ASP A 222 41.20 22.62 12.41
N MET A 223 40.51 23.05 11.34
CA MET A 223 40.96 22.92 9.97
C MET A 223 41.00 24.26 9.24
N ARG A 224 42.18 24.71 8.83
CA ARG A 224 42.36 25.95 8.05
C ARG A 224 42.65 25.73 6.56
N SER A 225 43.33 24.65 6.21
CA SER A 225 43.66 24.33 4.82
C SER A 225 43.79 22.82 4.60
N LEU A 226 45.00 22.28 4.54
CA LEU A 226 45.27 20.86 4.29
C LEU A 226 45.58 20.12 5.60
N PHE A 227 44.89 19.00 5.82
CA PHE A 227 45.12 18.11 6.97
C PHE A 227 45.49 16.71 6.50
N LEU A 228 46.56 16.17 7.07
CA LEU A 228 46.99 14.80 6.83
C LEU A 228 46.61 13.93 8.03
N LEU A 229 45.58 13.09 7.86
CA LEU A 229 45.12 12.16 8.88
C LEU A 229 45.80 10.79 8.71
N THR A 230 46.61 10.39 9.69
CA THR A 230 47.33 9.10 9.69
C THR A 230 46.95 8.25 10.90
N GLY A 231 47.29 6.96 10.88
CA GLY A 231 47.00 6.04 11.98
C GLY A 231 46.68 4.62 11.50
N PRO A 232 46.55 3.64 12.41
CA PRO A 232 46.31 2.24 12.08
C PRO A 232 44.97 2.01 11.38
N ASN A 233 44.88 0.95 10.56
CA ASN A 233 43.61 0.51 9.98
C ASN A 233 42.64 0.14 11.12
N GLY A 234 41.39 0.61 11.02
CA GLY A 234 40.41 0.48 12.11
C GLY A 234 40.45 1.60 13.17
N GLY A 235 41.43 2.50 13.15
CA GLY A 235 41.54 3.62 14.09
C GLY A 235 40.55 4.79 13.86
N GLY A 236 39.39 4.54 13.25
CA GLY A 236 38.33 5.55 13.11
C GLY A 236 38.55 6.66 12.08
N LYS A 237 39.66 6.68 11.33
CA LYS A 237 39.97 7.75 10.35
C LYS A 237 38.85 8.02 9.33
N SER A 238 38.30 6.97 8.72
CA SER A 238 37.19 7.10 7.77
C SER A 238 35.90 7.56 8.46
N SER A 239 35.67 7.12 9.69
CA SER A 239 34.54 7.59 10.49
C SER A 239 34.66 9.10 10.77
N LEU A 240 35.83 9.56 11.19
CA LEU A 240 36.08 10.98 11.43
C LEU A 240 35.86 11.82 10.16
N LEU A 241 36.38 11.39 9.01
CA LEU A 241 36.18 12.09 7.72
C LEU A 241 34.69 12.21 7.35
N ARG A 242 33.91 11.13 7.46
CA ARG A 242 32.46 11.16 7.23
C ARG A 242 31.74 12.09 8.22
N SER A 243 32.12 12.06 9.49
CA SER A 243 31.53 12.93 10.52
C SER A 243 31.81 14.40 10.23
N ILE A 244 33.02 14.74 9.79
CA ILE A 244 33.39 16.10 9.37
C ILE A 244 32.57 16.54 8.15
N CYS A 245 32.45 15.69 7.12
CA CYS A 245 31.65 16.02 5.93
C CYS A 245 30.17 16.22 6.25
N ALA A 246 29.60 15.35 7.08
CA ALA A 246 28.22 15.47 7.53
C ALA A 246 28.01 16.75 8.36
N ALA A 247 28.94 17.07 9.27
CA ALA A 247 28.91 18.30 10.03
C ALA A 247 28.97 19.54 9.13
N ALA A 248 29.86 19.57 8.14
CA ALA A 248 29.96 20.66 7.16
C ALA A 248 28.66 20.82 6.36
N LEU A 249 28.07 19.72 5.88
CA LEU A 249 26.81 19.75 5.14
C LEU A 249 25.65 20.28 6.00
N LEU A 250 25.52 19.78 7.23
CA LEU A 250 24.51 20.23 8.20
C LEU A 250 24.67 21.74 8.48
N GLY A 251 25.91 22.20 8.69
CA GLY A 251 26.22 23.61 8.90
C GLY A 251 25.82 24.51 7.72
N ILE A 252 26.16 24.13 6.48
CA ILE A 252 25.80 24.89 5.27
C ILE A 252 24.27 24.93 5.08
N CYS A 253 23.58 23.83 5.38
CA CYS A 253 22.12 23.75 5.30
C CYS A 253 21.39 24.44 6.47
N GLY A 254 22.11 24.98 7.46
CA GLY A 254 21.53 25.64 8.62
C GLY A 254 20.96 24.69 9.69
N PHE A 255 21.34 23.41 9.69
CA PHE A 255 20.93 22.41 10.67
C PHE A 255 21.90 22.35 11.87
N MET A 256 21.46 21.72 12.96
CA MET A 256 22.32 21.43 14.12
C MET A 256 23.43 20.46 13.72
N VAL A 257 24.65 20.79 14.10
CA VAL A 257 25.82 19.92 13.96
C VAL A 257 25.90 19.06 15.22
N PRO A 258 26.15 17.74 15.14
CA PRO A 258 26.31 16.86 16.31
C PRO A 258 27.65 17.13 17.01
N ALA A 259 27.79 18.31 17.61
CA ALA A 259 28.99 18.81 18.26
C ALA A 259 28.62 19.75 19.42
N GLU A 260 29.55 19.99 20.35
CA GLU A 260 29.36 20.94 21.45
C GLU A 260 29.40 22.39 20.95
N SER A 261 30.28 22.67 19.98
CA SER A 261 30.32 23.94 19.25
C SER A 261 30.91 23.72 17.87
N ALA A 262 30.41 24.47 16.89
CA ALA A 262 30.88 24.39 15.51
C ALA A 262 30.91 25.78 14.86
N MET A 263 32.01 26.06 14.18
CA MET A 263 32.25 27.20 13.32
C MET A 263 32.62 26.64 11.95
N ILE A 264 31.69 26.72 11.01
CA ILE A 264 31.80 26.07 9.70
C ILE A 264 31.80 27.16 8.64
N PRO A 265 32.88 27.31 7.85
CA PRO A 265 32.93 28.32 6.80
C PRO A 265 31.98 27.95 5.66
N HIS A 266 31.66 28.91 4.81
CA HIS A 266 30.92 28.62 3.59
C HIS A 266 31.81 27.82 2.63
N PHE A 267 31.33 26.67 2.16
CA PHE A 267 32.01 25.85 1.16
C PHE A 267 31.24 25.89 -0.15
N ASP A 268 31.94 26.15 -1.26
CA ASP A 268 31.35 26.06 -2.61
C ASP A 268 31.03 24.61 -3.00
N SER A 269 31.82 23.66 -2.50
CA SER A 269 31.61 22.23 -2.70
C SER A 269 32.24 21.39 -1.60
N ILE A 270 31.58 20.29 -1.23
CA ILE A 270 32.11 19.26 -0.35
C ILE A 270 32.39 18.02 -1.19
N MET A 271 33.61 17.52 -1.06
CA MET A 271 34.15 16.46 -1.90
C MET A 271 34.72 15.37 -1.00
N LEU A 272 34.10 14.19 -1.03
CA LEU A 272 34.55 13.04 -0.24
C LEU A 272 34.93 11.89 -1.17
N HIS A 273 36.21 11.56 -1.22
CA HIS A 273 36.69 10.38 -1.92
C HIS A 273 37.04 9.29 -0.90
N MET A 274 36.20 8.26 -0.83
CA MET A 274 36.46 7.05 -0.06
C MET A 274 36.75 5.89 -1.00
N LYS A 275 37.64 4.99 -0.62
CA LYS A 275 37.88 3.77 -1.40
C LYS A 275 36.56 3.00 -1.55
N SER A 276 36.13 2.79 -2.79
CA SER A 276 35.10 1.83 -3.16
C SER A 276 35.52 0.42 -2.75
N TYR A 277 34.60 -0.35 -2.18
CA TYR A 277 34.75 -1.80 -2.09
C TYR A 277 34.67 -2.39 -3.50
N ASP A 278 35.46 -3.44 -3.76
CA ASP A 278 35.45 -4.17 -5.02
C ASP A 278 34.02 -4.55 -5.42
N SER A 279 33.62 -4.22 -6.66
CA SER A 279 32.47 -4.83 -7.34
C SER A 279 33.01 -5.71 -8.46
N PRO A 280 33.22 -7.02 -8.22
CA PRO A 280 33.60 -7.96 -9.28
C PRO A 280 32.58 -8.05 -10.41
N ALA A 281 31.35 -7.57 -10.18
CA ALA A 281 30.24 -7.62 -11.13
C ALA A 281 30.41 -6.65 -12.32
N ASP A 282 31.20 -5.59 -12.19
CA ASP A 282 31.34 -4.54 -13.23
C ASP A 282 32.59 -4.66 -14.11
N GLY A 283 33.47 -5.63 -13.86
CA GLY A 283 34.66 -5.89 -14.69
C GLY A 283 35.69 -4.74 -14.78
N LYS A 284 35.59 -3.72 -13.92
CA LYS A 284 36.48 -2.54 -13.90
C LYS A 284 37.41 -2.57 -12.70
N SER A 285 38.70 -2.33 -12.93
CA SER A 285 39.72 -2.33 -11.87
C SER A 285 39.54 -1.14 -10.92
N SER A 286 39.84 -1.34 -9.62
CA SER A 286 39.81 -0.29 -8.59
C SER A 286 40.71 0.91 -8.90
N PHE A 287 41.72 0.76 -9.76
CA PHE A 287 42.52 1.89 -10.26
C PHE A 287 41.81 2.69 -11.36
N GLN A 288 41.10 2.01 -12.26
CA GLN A 288 40.38 2.67 -13.36
C GLN A 288 39.20 3.48 -12.87
N MET A 289 38.49 3.00 -11.83
CA MET A 289 37.44 3.80 -11.19
C MET A 289 37.99 5.04 -10.47
N LYS A 290 39.13 4.91 -9.76
CA LYS A 290 39.80 6.07 -9.10
C LYS A 290 40.20 7.16 -10.08
N TYR A 291 40.87 6.79 -11.19
CA TYR A 291 41.28 7.78 -12.20
C TYR A 291 40.08 8.46 -12.87
N ALA A 292 38.99 7.74 -13.13
CA ALA A 292 37.79 8.31 -13.73
C ALA A 292 37.06 9.29 -12.79
N GLU A 293 37.02 8.99 -11.48
CA GLU A 293 36.46 9.88 -10.46
C GLU A 293 37.35 11.10 -10.22
N GLU A 294 38.68 10.94 -10.13
CA GLU A 294 39.62 12.06 -10.02
C GLU A 294 39.50 13.05 -11.21
N GLN A 295 39.31 12.53 -12.42
CA GLN A 295 39.09 13.33 -13.62
C GLN A 295 37.72 14.04 -13.63
N LYS A 296 36.67 13.44 -13.05
CA LYS A 296 35.38 14.10 -12.86
C LYS A 296 35.44 15.20 -11.81
N GLN A 297 36.18 14.97 -10.71
CA GLN A 297 36.42 15.94 -9.65
C GLN A 297 37.04 17.24 -10.16
N GLN A 298 38.00 17.11 -11.10
CA GLN A 298 38.70 18.25 -11.70
C GLN A 298 37.85 19.05 -12.71
N ARG A 299 36.72 18.51 -13.19
CA ARG A 299 35.90 19.11 -14.26
C ARG A 299 34.65 19.87 -13.80
N GLY A 300 34.44 20.05 -12.49
CA GLY A 300 33.42 20.98 -11.97
C GLY A 300 31.94 20.62 -12.24
N HIS A 301 31.63 19.43 -12.78
CA HIS A 301 30.25 18.98 -12.98
C HIS A 301 29.79 18.09 -11.80
N VAL A 302 29.06 18.72 -10.87
CA VAL A 302 28.01 18.23 -9.94
C VAL A 302 28.03 16.78 -9.42
N LEU A 303 28.06 16.70 -8.08
CA LEU A 303 27.65 15.67 -7.09
C LEU A 303 27.94 14.18 -7.35
N PRO A 304 28.64 13.56 -6.39
CA PRO A 304 28.01 12.47 -5.65
C PRO A 304 28.09 12.70 -4.13
N VAL A 305 26.93 12.66 -3.47
CA VAL A 305 26.85 12.29 -2.06
C VAL A 305 26.80 10.77 -2.01
N VAL A 306 27.86 10.15 -1.50
CA VAL A 306 27.82 8.75 -1.04
C VAL A 306 28.25 8.79 0.43
N LEU A 307 27.36 8.38 1.32
CA LEU A 307 27.62 8.27 2.76
C LEU A 307 28.78 7.30 3.04
#